data_AF-A0A914VLE4-F1
#
_entry.id   AF-A0A914VLE4-F1
#
_cell.length_a   1.000
_cell.length_b   1.000
_cell.length_c   1.000
_cell.angle_alpha   90.00
_cell.angle_beta   90.00
_cell.angle_gamma   90.00
#
_symmetry.space_group_name_H-M   'P 1'
#
loop_
_entity.id
_entity.type
_entity.pdbx_description
1 polymer ?
#
loop_
_entity_poly.entity_id
_entity_poly.type
_entity_poly.pdbx_seq_one_letter_code
_entity_poly.pdbx_strand_id
1 'polypeptide(L)' 'LLAWIRRWMPWLSNRTTDNTLAGVQKKLDEFRGYRRKEKPPRIEQKGRLETSFNTLQTKLRLSNRPAFLPTEGHLVK' A
#
# COMPACT_ATOMS: atom_id res chain seq x y z
N LEU A 1 -2.88 2.58 -6.38
CA LEU A 1 -2.26 1.94 -5.20
C LEU A 1 -1.34 0.77 -5.58
N LEU A 2 -1.82 -0.23 -6.33
CA LEU A 2 -1.03 -1.42 -6.69
C LEU A 2 0.27 -1.12 -7.45
N ALA A 3 0.24 -0.19 -8.42
CA ALA A 3 1.45 0.22 -9.13
C ALA A 3 2.52 0.81 -8.19
N TRP A 4 2.11 1.55 -7.15
CA TRP A 4 3.01 2.08 -6.14
C TRP A 4 3.61 0.96 -5.28
N ILE A 5 2.78 0.00 -4.83
CA ILE A 5 3.26 -1.16 -4.07
C ILE A 5 4.30 -1.95 -4.89
N ARG A 6 3.99 -2.26 -6.15
CA ARG A 6 4.89 -2.99 -7.07
C ARG A 6 6.21 -2.24 -7.30
N ARG A 7 6.18 -0.91 -7.37
CA ARG A 7 7.37 -0.07 -7.53
C ARG A 7 8.25 -0.04 -6.28
N TRP A 8 7.66 0.04 -5.09
CA TRP A 8 8.42 0.18 -3.84
C TRP A 8 8.87 -1.15 -3.24
N MET A 9 8.22 -2.27 -3.58
CA MET A 9 8.56 -3.57 -3.03
C MET A 9 10.03 -3.98 -3.28
N PRO A 10 10.61 -3.84 -4.49
CA PRO A 10 12.02 -4.19 -4.71
C PRO A 10 12.98 -3.34 -3.88
N TRP A 11 12.68 -2.04 -3.73
CA TRP A 11 13.49 -1.14 -2.91
C TRP A 11 13.43 -1.49 -1.42
N LEU A 12 12.26 -1.86 -0.91
CA LEU A 12 12.07 -2.29 0.48
C LEU A 12 12.67 -3.67 0.78
N SER A 13 12.66 -4.57 -0.20
CA SER A 13 13.23 -5.91 -0.08
C SER A 13 14.75 -5.91 -0.19
N ASN A 14 15.34 -4.86 -0.77
CA ASN A 14 16.77 -4.74 -0.89
C ASN A 14 17.42 -4.47 0.48
N ARG A 15 18.21 -5.43 0.96
CA ARG A 15 18.96 -5.34 2.22
C ARG A 15 20.46 -5.16 2.03
N THR A 16 20.92 -4.87 0.81
CA THR A 16 22.34 -4.64 0.57
C THR A 16 22.79 -3.35 1.26
N THR A 17 23.89 -3.42 2.00
CA THR A 17 24.53 -2.28 2.66
C THR A 17 25.96 -2.16 2.15
N ASP A 18 26.45 -0.92 2.08
CA ASP A 18 27.77 -0.64 1.49
C ASP A 18 28.90 -0.84 2.53
N ASN A 19 28.58 -1.51 3.66
CA ASN A 19 29.42 -1.76 4.84
C ASN A 19 30.14 -0.54 5.43
N THR A 20 29.69 0.67 5.09
CA THR A 20 30.16 1.93 5.67
C THR A 20 29.09 2.53 6.57
N LEU A 21 29.51 3.12 7.70
CA LEU A 21 28.60 3.80 8.63
C LEU A 21 27.80 4.91 7.92
N ALA A 22 28.48 5.71 7.08
CA ALA A 22 27.86 6.78 6.32
C ALA A 22 26.80 6.26 5.32
N GLY A 23 27.08 5.15 4.61
CA GLY A 23 26.13 4.55 3.68
C GLY A 23 24.88 4.00 4.38
N VAL A 24 25.07 3.35 5.54
CA VAL A 24 23.94 2.88 6.37
C VAL A 24 23.12 4.05 6.90
N GLN A 25 23.76 5.11 7.39
CA GLN A 25 23.08 6.30 7.88
C GLN A 25 22.21 6.96 6.79
N LYS A 26 22.77 7.12 5.58
CA LYS A 26 22.03 7.65 4.43
C LYS A 26 20.81 6.79 4.08
N LYS A 27 20.96 5.47 4.00
CA LYS A 27 19.85 4.52 3.74
C LYS A 27 18.75 4.62 4.81
N LEU A 28 19.12 4.80 6.09
CA LEU A 28 18.16 5.00 7.17
C LEU A 28 17.38 6.32 7.04
N ASP A 29 18.04 7.41 6.63
CA ASP A 29 17.39 8.70 6.45
C ASP A 29 16.44 8.70 5.23
N GLU A 30 16.82 8.04 4.14
CA GLU A 30 15.94 7.77 3.00
C GLU A 30 14.70 6.95 3.43
N PHE A 31 14.90 5.91 4.26
CA PHE A 31 13.81 5.10 4.80
C PHE A 31 12.88 5.90 5.74
N ARG A 32 13.43 6.78 6.57
CA ARG A 32 12.64 7.71 7.38
C ARG A 32 11.84 8.66 6.51
N GLY A 33 12.43 9.18 5.42
CA GLY A 33 11.74 10.00 4.42
C GLY A 33 10.56 9.27 3.79
N TYR A 34 10.78 8.04 3.30
CA TYR A 34 9.73 7.17 2.78
C TYR A 34 8.59 6.97 3.79
N ARG A 35 8.91 6.66 5.05
CA ARG A 35 7.90 6.43 6.10
C ARG A 35 7.07 7.66 6.44
N ARG A 36 7.64 8.87 6.37
CA ARG A 36 6.95 10.11 6.74
C ARG A 36 6.20 10.76 5.59
N LYS A 37 6.68 10.62 4.35
CA LYS A 37 6.12 11.33 3.20
C LYS A 37 5.39 10.41 2.23
N GLU A 38 6.03 9.32 1.83
CA GLU A 38 5.52 8.44 0.77
C GLU A 38 4.47 7.44 1.25
N LYS A 39 4.68 6.84 2.43
CA LYS A 39 3.82 5.79 2.99
C LYS A 39 2.45 6.29 3.49
N PRO A 40 2.35 7.41 4.25
CA PRO A 40 1.08 7.85 4.84
C PRO A 40 -0.07 8.05 3.84
N PRO A 41 0.09 8.76 2.71
CA PRO A 41 -1.02 8.97 1.77
C PRO A 41 -1.50 7.66 1.11
N ARG A 42 -0.64 6.64 1.07
CA ARG A 42 -0.98 5.32 0.51
C ARG A 42 -1.75 4.45 1.48
N ILE A 43 -1.48 4.58 2.78
CA ILE A 43 -2.28 3.97 3.84
C ILE A 43 -3.69 4.58 3.81
N GLU A 44 -3.79 5.91 3.73
CA GLU A 44 -5.08 6.58 3.63
C GLU A 44 -5.85 6.17 2.38
N GLN A 45 -5.17 6.10 1.23
CA GLN A 45 -5.76 5.60 -0.01
C GLN A 45 -6.27 4.16 0.12
N LYS A 46 -5.55 3.28 0.84
CA LYS A 46 -6.00 1.91 1.14
C LYS A 46 -7.28 1.92 2.00
N GLY A 47 -7.28 2.67 3.10
CA GLY A 47 -8.44 2.73 4.00
C GLY A 47 -9.70 3.30 3.34
N ARG A 48 -9.56 4.32 2.49
CA ARG A 48 -10.68 4.86 1.69
C ARG A 48 -11.25 3.82 0.72
N LEU A 49 -10.38 3.01 0.10
CA LEU A 49 -10.79 1.93 -0.80
C LEU A 49 -11.55 0.83 -0.05
N GLU A 50 -11.03 0.38 1.10
CA GLU A 50 -11.68 -0.61 1.97
C GLU A 50 -13.06 -0.13 2.44
N THR A 51 -13.16 1.14 2.86
CA THR A 51 -14.43 1.76 3.27
C THR A 51 -15.45 1.79 2.14
N SER A 52 -15.02 2.18 0.94
CA SER A 52 -15.89 2.24 -0.24
C SER A 52 -16.37 0.85 -0.64
N PHE A 53 -15.49 -0.14 -0.59
CA PHE A 53 -15.83 -1.54 -0.83
C PHE A 53 -16.87 -2.06 0.18
N ASN A 54 -16.64 -1.85 1.47
CA ASN A 54 -17.58 -2.27 2.52
C ASN A 54 -18.96 -1.62 2.38
N THR A 55 -18.98 -0.33 2.02
CA THR A 55 -20.21 0.41 1.73
C THR A 55 -20.95 -0.20 0.53
N LEU A 56 -20.23 -0.50 -0.56
CA LEU A 56 -20.80 -1.14 -1.74
C LEU A 56 -21.38 -2.52 -1.41
N GLN A 57 -20.65 -3.36 -0.67
CA GLN A 57 -21.13 -4.68 -0.25
C GLN A 57 -22.39 -4.59 0.60
N THR A 58 -22.42 -3.65 1.55
CA THR A 58 -23.60 -3.44 2.40
C THR A 58 -24.81 -3.02 1.57
N LYS A 59 -24.65 -2.10 0.61
CA LYS A 59 -25.72 -1.66 -0.28
C LYS A 59 -26.23 -2.81 -1.15
N LEU A 60 -25.35 -3.61 -1.74
CA LEU A 60 -25.73 -4.75 -2.57
C LEU A 60 -26.53 -5.78 -1.76
N ARG A 61 -26.05 -6.12 -0.56
CA ARG A 61 -26.74 -7.01 0.38
C ARG A 61 -28.15 -6.51 0.71
N LEU A 62 -28.29 -5.24 1.07
CA LEU A 62 -29.60 -4.65 1.39
C LEU A 62 -30.57 -4.64 0.18
N SER A 63 -30.03 -4.54 -1.04
CA SER A 63 -30.81 -4.58 -2.27
C SER A 63 -31.05 -6.00 -2.82
N ASN A 64 -30.68 -7.05 -2.09
CA ASN A 64 -30.70 -8.45 -2.55
C ASN A 64 -29.96 -8.69 -3.88
N ARG A 65 -28.89 -7.93 -4.13
CA ARG A 65 -28.02 -8.06 -5.30
C ARG A 65 -26.75 -8.86 -4.93
N PRO A 66 -26.16 -9.61 -5.88
CA PRO A 66 -24.93 -10.35 -5.63
C PRO A 66 -23.78 -9.43 -5.21
N ALA A 67 -22.90 -9.96 -4.37
CA ALA A 67 -21.73 -9.26 -3.86
C ALA A 67 -20.79 -8.83 -5.00
N PHE A 68 -20.19 -7.65 -4.87
CA PHE A 68 -19.19 -7.21 -5.84
C PHE A 68 -17.88 -7.97 -5.65
N LEU A 69 -17.39 -8.63 -6.69
CA LEU A 69 -16.06 -9.25 -6.69
C LEU A 69 -15.14 -8.39 -7.56
N PRO A 70 -14.10 -7.75 -6.98
CA PRO A 70 -13.14 -7.00 -7.78
C PRO A 70 -12.41 -7.93 -8.75
N THR A 71 -12.09 -7.42 -9.95
CA THR A 71 -11.29 -8.13 -10.96
C THR A 71 -9.98 -8.65 -10.37
N GLU A 72 -9.49 -9.79 -10.84
CA GLU A 72 -8.28 -10.43 -10.29
C GLU A 72 -7.13 -9.44 -10.09
N GLY A 73 -6.47 -9.53 -8.94
CA GLY A 73 -5.35 -8.67 -8.56
C GLY A 73 -5.71 -7.27 -8.07
N HIS A 74 -6.99 -6.87 -8.07
CA HIS A 74 -7.44 -5.56 -7.54
C HIS A 74 -7.90 -5.61 -6.09
N LEU A 75 -8.03 -6.81 -5.52
CA LEU A 75 -8.25 -7.00 -4.10
C LEU A 75 -6.97 -6.65 -3.34
N VAL A 76 -6.98 -5.52 -2.65
CA VAL A 76 -5.91 -5.14 -1.74
C VAL A 76 -6.22 -5.77 -0.38
N LYS A 77 -5.62 -6.94 -0.09
CA LYS A 77 -5.63 -7.53 1.27
C LYS A 77 -4.78 -6.66 2.22
#